data_AF-A0A6H1ZIF6-F1
#
_entry.id   AF-A0A6H1ZIF6-F1
#
_cell.length_a   1.000
_cell.length_b   1.000
_cell.length_c   1.000
_cell.angle_alpha   90.00
_cell.angle_beta   90.00
_cell.angle_gamma   90.00
#
_symmetry.space_group_name_H-M   'P 1'
#
loop_
_entity.id
_entity.type
_entity.pdbx_description
1 polymer ?
#
loop_
_entity_poly.entity_id
_entity_poly.type
_entity_poly.pdbx_seq_one_letter_code
_entity_poly.pdbx_strand_id
1 'polypeptide(L)'
;MYVNSSNELIYDNGSSAVVVGVSGGGSTPTWETLFAADATFTMTPDNTFTIAGNRSTATDVVTMTNVAGGSGAILQFTNSTTSNKDIDGTSSNWSVLGTGVMTLKGLTFAAASTITSTAGDMTWTLEDNDATALKIGSSGATTMVTFVTTDNSESVNFGNAIQVTDGIATFISTSNTVSNVLVTNNTITTFGANASSAGAVCIRSTSLTTGSLLQLQLSDTANVGGFYLTCRESVGGTNDFTIGENGVVVALGTAGSNSFTLSNGDVLMSDGSLTMTDADDAASFSVTNNTATTASVFVLAGSGVFTGTTTTSFLTLTPSGLTTGTALYLPVAGMTSGTAVSVVAATANFTTGGKLLSLDSTAAVAGNHISVATTGAYTGTGMLLMSAGAMTTGVMVSLTSTTGLTSGSLFRATSSTAGAIATNGAISLSATGAFTSTSRIGFFNIAANTTASGTIAHISGTSVTDGTVLSLEAVEATLTTGLYFQCYDGAANDFSIGRYGATTIAGSASGTAALTVSAGDIVVTSGFLVVSANAKGVTFTGTGANGGVLKNLKNAAATALSGTQKDIEIDIAGVPYYFTCYPTKA
;
A
#
# COMPACT_ATOMS: atom_id res chain seq x y z
N MET A 1 -62.03 -65.94 -90.33
CA MET A 1 -61.50 -67.33 -90.36
C MET A 1 -62.60 -68.28 -89.95
N TYR A 2 -62.79 -69.39 -90.65
CA TYR A 2 -63.83 -70.40 -90.35
C TYR A 2 -63.34 -71.83 -90.66
N VAL A 3 -63.95 -72.87 -90.11
CA VAL A 3 -63.59 -74.28 -90.38
C VAL A 3 -64.60 -74.90 -91.35
N ASN A 4 -64.16 -75.56 -92.43
CA ASN A 4 -65.05 -76.12 -93.47
C ASN A 4 -65.56 -77.54 -93.14
N SER A 5 -66.45 -78.10 -93.98
CA SER A 5 -67.02 -79.46 -93.81
C SER A 5 -66.01 -80.61 -93.93
N SER A 6 -64.74 -80.30 -94.23
CA SER A 6 -63.59 -81.22 -94.21
C SER A 6 -62.68 -80.98 -93.00
N ASN A 7 -63.13 -80.19 -92.02
CA ASN A 7 -62.44 -79.86 -90.76
C ASN A 7 -61.14 -79.04 -90.91
N GLU A 8 -61.01 -78.24 -91.97
CA GLU A 8 -59.84 -77.39 -92.21
C GLU A 8 -60.12 -75.91 -91.88
N LEU A 9 -59.17 -75.23 -91.23
CA LEU A 9 -59.27 -73.80 -90.87
C LEU A 9 -58.95 -72.93 -92.09
N ILE A 10 -59.90 -72.12 -92.53
CA ILE A 10 -59.80 -71.26 -93.70
C ILE A 10 -59.69 -69.80 -93.28
N TYR A 11 -58.73 -69.08 -93.86
CA TYR A 11 -58.73 -67.62 -93.97
C TYR A 11 -59.38 -67.25 -95.29
N ASP A 12 -60.60 -66.75 -95.22
CA ASP A 12 -61.30 -66.16 -96.35
C ASP A 12 -61.30 -64.64 -96.19
N ASN A 13 -60.80 -63.93 -97.20
CA ASN A 13 -60.79 -62.47 -97.25
C ASN A 13 -62.04 -61.89 -97.97
N GLY A 14 -63.02 -62.73 -98.31
CA GLY A 14 -64.24 -62.36 -99.04
C GLY A 14 -64.12 -62.44 -100.56
N SER A 15 -62.92 -62.70 -101.10
CA SER A 15 -62.66 -62.87 -102.55
C SER A 15 -62.01 -64.22 -102.88
N SER A 16 -61.35 -64.84 -101.90
CA SER A 16 -60.60 -66.09 -102.01
C SER A 16 -60.42 -66.69 -100.62
N ALA A 17 -60.69 -67.99 -100.50
CA ALA A 17 -60.55 -68.73 -99.25
C ALA A 17 -59.26 -69.58 -99.28
N VAL A 18 -58.28 -69.25 -98.41
CA VAL A 18 -57.01 -69.97 -98.24
C VAL A 18 -57.08 -70.84 -96.99
N VAL A 19 -56.82 -72.13 -97.12
CA VAL A 19 -56.74 -73.03 -95.97
C VAL A 19 -55.48 -72.71 -95.15
N VAL A 20 -55.65 -72.18 -93.96
CA VAL A 20 -54.59 -71.94 -92.97
C VAL A 20 -54.31 -73.25 -92.24
N GLY A 21 -53.24 -73.93 -92.69
CA GLY A 21 -52.73 -75.12 -92.01
C GLY A 21 -52.99 -76.46 -92.70
N VAL A 22 -53.23 -76.51 -94.02
CA VAL A 22 -53.10 -77.79 -94.75
C VAL A 22 -51.63 -78.21 -94.82
N SER A 23 -51.40 -79.48 -94.53
CA SER A 23 -50.11 -80.14 -94.70
C SER A 23 -49.86 -80.40 -96.19
N GLY A 24 -49.06 -79.54 -96.83
CA GLY A 24 -48.68 -79.76 -98.22
C GLY A 24 -48.15 -78.56 -99.01
N GLY A 25 -47.32 -77.71 -98.40
CA GLY A 25 -46.36 -76.84 -99.12
C GLY A 25 -46.86 -75.49 -99.62
N GLY A 26 -46.79 -74.45 -98.76
CA GLY A 26 -46.94 -73.04 -99.19
C GLY A 26 -47.04 -71.96 -98.08
N SER A 27 -46.07 -71.91 -97.15
CA SER A 27 -45.70 -70.83 -96.17
C SER A 27 -46.64 -70.38 -95.01
N THR A 28 -46.14 -70.47 -93.77
CA THR A 28 -46.61 -69.81 -92.51
C THR A 28 -45.94 -68.44 -92.29
N PRO A 29 -46.65 -67.39 -91.84
CA PRO A 29 -46.09 -66.04 -91.65
C PRO A 29 -45.31 -65.86 -90.31
N THR A 30 -44.17 -65.14 -90.36
CA THR A 30 -43.39 -64.50 -89.28
C THR A 30 -44.11 -63.26 -88.71
N TRP A 31 -43.74 -62.72 -87.54
CA TRP A 31 -44.32 -61.47 -87.00
C TRP A 31 -44.19 -60.32 -88.01
N GLU A 32 -43.10 -60.28 -88.75
CA GLU A 32 -42.80 -59.34 -89.84
C GLU A 32 -43.54 -59.64 -91.16
N THR A 33 -44.17 -60.81 -91.32
CA THR A 33 -45.07 -61.10 -92.46
C THR A 33 -46.54 -61.18 -92.06
N LEU A 34 -46.82 -61.26 -90.75
CA LEU A 34 -48.07 -60.88 -90.12
C LEU A 34 -48.22 -59.35 -90.09
N PHE A 35 -47.10 -58.63 -89.95
CA PHE A 35 -47.02 -57.17 -89.90
C PHE A 35 -45.65 -56.69 -90.45
N ALA A 36 -45.62 -56.28 -91.73
CA ALA A 36 -44.39 -55.83 -92.39
C ALA A 36 -43.78 -54.57 -91.75
N ALA A 37 -42.67 -54.80 -91.03
CA ALA A 37 -41.89 -53.85 -90.22
C ALA A 37 -42.47 -53.53 -88.82
N ASP A 38 -41.58 -53.28 -87.86
CA ASP A 38 -41.78 -53.15 -86.40
C ASP A 38 -43.19 -52.65 -86.00
N ALA A 39 -44.16 -53.55 -85.92
CA ALA A 39 -45.47 -53.20 -85.43
C ALA A 39 -45.45 -53.28 -83.91
N THR A 40 -45.43 -52.10 -83.31
CA THR A 40 -45.94 -51.87 -81.97
C THR A 40 -47.31 -52.57 -81.84
N PHE A 41 -47.48 -53.47 -80.87
CA PHE A 41 -48.81 -53.87 -80.44
C PHE A 41 -49.46 -52.65 -79.80
N THR A 42 -50.14 -51.88 -80.65
CA THR A 42 -50.91 -50.70 -80.26
C THR A 42 -52.19 -51.21 -79.64
N MET A 43 -52.23 -51.17 -78.33
CA MET A 43 -53.47 -51.31 -77.58
C MET A 43 -54.22 -50.00 -77.75
N THR A 44 -55.30 -49.98 -78.52
CA THR A 44 -56.20 -48.81 -78.57
C THR A 44 -56.72 -48.52 -77.16
N PRO A 45 -57.08 -47.25 -76.84
CA PRO A 45 -57.31 -46.72 -75.48
C PRO A 45 -58.33 -47.42 -74.57
N ASP A 46 -58.85 -48.60 -74.90
CA ASP A 46 -59.88 -49.32 -74.16
C ASP A 46 -59.66 -50.88 -74.09
N ASN A 47 -58.46 -51.46 -74.36
CA ASN A 47 -58.17 -52.94 -74.36
C ASN A 47 -56.89 -53.39 -73.55
N THR A 48 -56.71 -54.70 -73.16
CA THR A 48 -55.61 -55.31 -72.26
C THR A 48 -54.81 -56.55 -72.81
N PHE A 49 -53.53 -56.80 -72.36
CA PHE A 49 -52.58 -57.88 -72.78
C PHE A 49 -52.27 -58.93 -71.65
N THR A 50 -52.32 -60.28 -71.90
CA THR A 50 -52.31 -61.37 -70.86
C THR A 50 -51.47 -62.64 -71.22
N ILE A 51 -50.69 -63.22 -70.28
CA ILE A 51 -49.82 -64.44 -70.46
C ILE A 51 -50.08 -65.51 -69.32
N ALA A 52 -50.30 -66.83 -69.60
CA ALA A 52 -50.75 -67.91 -68.64
C ALA A 52 -50.25 -69.38 -68.94
N GLY A 53 -50.10 -70.30 -67.94
CA GLY A 53 -49.42 -71.63 -68.07
C GLY A 53 -50.14 -72.89 -67.51
N ASN A 54 -49.86 -74.10 -68.06
CA ASN A 54 -50.62 -75.36 -67.85
C ASN A 54 -49.73 -76.65 -67.73
N ARG A 55 -48.55 -76.65 -67.08
CA ARG A 55 -47.68 -77.85 -66.93
C ARG A 55 -46.99 -78.02 -65.55
N SER A 56 -46.62 -79.26 -65.21
CA SER A 56 -46.32 -79.80 -63.85
C SER A 56 -44.83 -80.16 -63.54
N THR A 57 -43.85 -79.41 -64.04
CA THR A 57 -42.46 -79.38 -63.51
C THR A 57 -42.17 -77.96 -63.03
N ALA A 58 -41.31 -77.78 -62.02
CA ALA A 58 -41.09 -76.47 -61.41
C ALA A 58 -40.15 -75.55 -62.23
N THR A 59 -40.69 -74.77 -63.18
CA THR A 59 -40.06 -73.62 -63.90
C THR A 59 -41.12 -72.61 -64.37
N ASP A 60 -40.81 -71.31 -64.32
CA ASP A 60 -41.75 -70.16 -64.28
C ASP A 60 -42.61 -69.88 -65.56
N VAL A 61 -43.73 -69.14 -65.44
CA VAL A 61 -44.81 -68.91 -66.45
C VAL A 61 -44.65 -67.65 -67.32
N VAL A 62 -44.25 -66.51 -66.74
CA VAL A 62 -43.31 -65.56 -67.36
C VAL A 62 -42.14 -65.51 -66.41
N THR A 63 -41.05 -66.11 -66.84
CA THR A 63 -39.76 -66.04 -66.17
C THR A 63 -39.08 -64.74 -66.61
N MET A 64 -39.11 -63.69 -65.80
CA MET A 64 -38.03 -62.70 -65.84
C MET A 64 -37.20 -62.90 -64.59
N THR A 65 -36.39 -63.93 -64.61
CA THR A 65 -35.61 -64.33 -63.45
C THR A 65 -34.17 -63.95 -63.69
N ASN A 66 -33.53 -63.33 -62.71
CA ASN A 66 -32.07 -63.36 -62.65
C ASN A 66 -31.64 -64.57 -61.81
N VAL A 67 -31.45 -65.72 -62.47
CA VAL A 67 -31.31 -67.05 -61.83
C VAL A 67 -29.90 -67.36 -61.27
N ALA A 68 -29.07 -66.35 -61.03
CA ALA A 68 -27.83 -66.52 -60.26
C ALA A 68 -27.84 -65.86 -58.84
N GLY A 69 -28.92 -65.17 -58.42
CA GLY A 69 -29.06 -64.64 -57.04
C GLY A 69 -28.99 -63.11 -56.89
N GLY A 70 -29.18 -62.35 -57.96
CA GLY A 70 -29.04 -60.89 -57.96
C GLY A 70 -30.36 -60.12 -57.83
N SER A 71 -30.35 -59.09 -56.97
CA SER A 71 -31.40 -58.08 -56.75
C SER A 71 -31.87 -57.39 -58.07
N GLY A 72 -32.90 -57.91 -58.76
CA GLY A 72 -33.49 -57.33 -59.99
C GLY A 72 -35.03 -57.34 -59.98
N ALA A 73 -35.63 -56.17 -60.26
CA ALA A 73 -37.07 -55.98 -60.30
C ALA A 73 -37.65 -56.47 -61.63
N ILE A 74 -38.69 -57.28 -61.50
CA ILE A 74 -39.23 -58.13 -62.55
C ILE A 74 -40.30 -57.37 -63.36
N LEU A 75 -40.78 -56.19 -62.89
CA LEU A 75 -41.96 -55.48 -63.43
C LEU A 75 -42.15 -54.02 -62.92
N GLN A 76 -42.78 -53.11 -63.71
CA GLN A 76 -42.92 -51.62 -63.55
C GLN A 76 -44.31 -51.07 -64.02
N PHE A 77 -44.96 -50.08 -63.33
CA PHE A 77 -46.34 -49.61 -63.68
C PHE A 77 -46.74 -48.13 -63.46
N THR A 78 -47.53 -47.59 -64.43
CA THR A 78 -48.12 -46.22 -64.57
C THR A 78 -49.67 -46.19 -64.52
N ASN A 79 -50.33 -45.18 -63.91
CA ASN A 79 -51.80 -45.08 -63.77
C ASN A 79 -52.39 -43.66 -64.08
N SER A 80 -53.57 -43.63 -64.74
CA SER A 80 -54.27 -42.45 -65.30
C SER A 80 -55.67 -42.17 -64.70
N THR A 81 -55.86 -42.17 -63.38
CA THR A 81 -57.17 -41.79 -62.78
C THR A 81 -57.06 -40.74 -61.67
N THR A 82 -58.13 -39.96 -61.48
CA THR A 82 -58.20 -38.72 -60.68
C THR A 82 -58.14 -38.88 -59.15
N SER A 83 -57.59 -39.98 -58.62
CA SER A 83 -57.28 -40.10 -57.20
C SER A 83 -55.92 -40.79 -57.00
N ASN A 84 -54.85 -40.07 -57.33
CA ASN A 84 -53.62 -39.97 -56.53
C ASN A 84 -53.19 -41.29 -55.81
N LYS A 85 -52.46 -42.24 -56.44
CA LYS A 85 -50.98 -42.29 -56.61
C LYS A 85 -50.53 -43.24 -57.77
N ASP A 86 -49.50 -42.79 -58.49
CA ASP A 86 -48.27 -43.44 -59.05
C ASP A 86 -48.25 -44.75 -59.85
N ILE A 87 -47.57 -44.83 -60.99
CA ILE A 87 -46.62 -43.87 -61.58
C ILE A 87 -47.32 -43.00 -62.64
N ASP A 88 -47.11 -41.69 -62.63
CA ASP A 88 -47.25 -40.84 -63.83
C ASP A 88 -45.90 -40.15 -64.00
N GLY A 89 -45.37 -40.22 -65.21
CA GLY A 89 -44.04 -39.79 -65.56
C GLY A 89 -44.11 -39.07 -66.89
N THR A 90 -44.32 -37.75 -66.87
CA THR A 90 -43.85 -36.95 -68.00
C THR A 90 -42.34 -36.87 -67.92
N SER A 91 -41.65 -36.55 -69.03
CA SER A 91 -40.18 -36.61 -69.13
C SER A 91 -39.39 -35.89 -68.03
N SER A 92 -40.04 -35.05 -67.22
CA SER A 92 -39.41 -34.23 -66.19
C SER A 92 -39.88 -34.51 -64.75
N ASN A 93 -41.08 -35.06 -64.50
CA ASN A 93 -41.63 -35.26 -63.15
C ASN A 93 -42.24 -36.65 -62.97
N TRP A 94 -41.82 -37.36 -61.92
CA TRP A 94 -42.36 -38.65 -61.49
C TRP A 94 -42.91 -38.48 -60.07
N SER A 95 -44.21 -38.66 -59.86
CA SER A 95 -44.86 -38.17 -58.63
C SER A 95 -45.70 -39.19 -57.88
N VAL A 96 -45.19 -39.51 -56.68
CA VAL A 96 -45.76 -39.98 -55.38
C VAL A 96 -47.07 -39.38 -54.84
N LEU A 97 -48.16 -39.12 -55.55
CA LEU A 97 -49.26 -38.26 -55.02
C LEU A 97 -50.48 -39.00 -54.43
N GLY A 98 -50.83 -38.80 -53.12
CA GLY A 98 -51.99 -39.38 -52.36
C GLY A 98 -51.76 -40.35 -51.16
N THR A 99 -51.69 -39.88 -49.90
CA THR A 99 -51.56 -40.61 -48.58
C THR A 99 -50.62 -41.83 -48.39
N GLY A 100 -50.30 -42.65 -49.39
CA GLY A 100 -49.41 -43.81 -49.30
C GLY A 100 -47.92 -43.49 -49.12
N VAL A 101 -47.24 -44.31 -48.32
CA VAL A 101 -45.80 -44.21 -48.01
C VAL A 101 -44.99 -44.83 -49.15
N MET A 102 -44.00 -44.09 -49.68
CA MET A 102 -43.01 -44.62 -50.62
C MET A 102 -41.83 -45.18 -49.82
N THR A 103 -41.58 -46.49 -49.92
CA THR A 103 -40.43 -47.14 -49.27
C THR A 103 -39.37 -47.45 -50.31
N LEU A 104 -38.27 -46.69 -50.28
CA LEU A 104 -37.12 -46.88 -51.17
C LEU A 104 -35.96 -47.49 -50.40
N LYS A 105 -35.28 -48.47 -51.00
CA LYS A 105 -34.03 -49.02 -50.45
C LYS A 105 -32.87 -48.01 -50.50
N GLY A 106 -32.94 -47.06 -51.43
CA GLY A 106 -32.03 -45.94 -51.56
C GLY A 106 -32.64 -44.88 -52.46
N LEU A 107 -32.39 -43.61 -52.14
CA LEU A 107 -32.80 -42.46 -52.93
C LEU A 107 -31.53 -41.69 -53.30
N THR A 108 -31.30 -41.49 -54.59
CA THR A 108 -30.14 -40.75 -55.11
C THR A 108 -30.65 -39.68 -56.07
N PHE A 109 -30.27 -38.44 -55.81
CA PHE A 109 -30.59 -37.32 -56.70
C PHE A 109 -29.44 -37.11 -57.67
N ALA A 110 -29.75 -37.05 -58.97
CA ALA A 110 -28.80 -36.56 -59.95
C ALA A 110 -28.85 -35.02 -59.93
N ALA A 111 -27.74 -34.37 -59.59
CA ALA A 111 -27.59 -32.91 -59.48
C ALA A 111 -28.25 -32.22 -58.26
N ALA A 112 -28.16 -30.89 -58.22
CA ALA A 112 -28.60 -30.02 -57.13
C ALA A 112 -30.13 -29.95 -57.05
N SER A 113 -30.73 -30.99 -56.45
CA SER A 113 -32.17 -31.14 -56.32
C SER A 113 -32.62 -30.83 -54.90
N THR A 114 -33.68 -30.04 -54.74
CA THR A 114 -34.26 -29.68 -53.43
C THR A 114 -35.47 -30.55 -53.10
N ILE A 115 -35.55 -31.05 -51.85
CA ILE A 115 -36.77 -31.67 -51.32
C ILE A 115 -37.55 -30.58 -50.59
N THR A 116 -38.67 -30.13 -51.16
CA THR A 116 -39.56 -29.12 -50.59
C THR A 116 -40.89 -29.74 -50.17
N SER A 117 -41.42 -29.34 -49.01
CA SER A 117 -42.80 -29.62 -48.60
C SER A 117 -43.50 -28.33 -48.23
N THR A 118 -44.78 -28.24 -48.59
CA THR A 118 -45.67 -27.11 -48.26
C THR A 118 -46.59 -27.42 -47.07
N ALA A 119 -46.44 -28.58 -46.42
CA ALA A 119 -47.19 -28.93 -45.22
C ALA A 119 -46.46 -28.44 -43.96
N GLY A 120 -47.21 -27.85 -43.03
CA GLY A 120 -46.69 -27.01 -41.93
C GLY A 120 -45.73 -27.67 -40.93
N ASP A 121 -45.62 -29.00 -40.89
CA ASP A 121 -44.64 -29.70 -40.07
C ASP A 121 -44.09 -30.93 -40.83
N MET A 122 -42.78 -30.97 -41.06
CA MET A 122 -42.11 -32.17 -41.58
C MET A 122 -41.13 -32.70 -40.54
N THR A 123 -41.35 -33.93 -40.09
CA THR A 123 -40.36 -34.68 -39.31
C THR A 123 -39.48 -35.48 -40.25
N TRP A 124 -38.26 -35.02 -40.48
CA TRP A 124 -37.24 -35.81 -41.19
C TRP A 124 -36.50 -36.68 -40.18
N THR A 125 -36.87 -37.95 -40.11
CA THR A 125 -36.11 -38.96 -39.36
C THR A 125 -35.04 -39.52 -40.28
N LEU A 126 -33.80 -39.04 -40.13
CA LEU A 126 -32.63 -39.64 -40.78
C LEU A 126 -32.12 -40.74 -39.86
N GLU A 127 -32.54 -41.98 -40.11
CA GLU A 127 -32.07 -43.13 -39.32
C GLU A 127 -30.60 -43.43 -39.63
N ASP A 128 -29.76 -43.46 -38.59
CA ASP A 128 -28.35 -43.82 -38.68
C ASP A 128 -28.22 -45.34 -38.84
N ASN A 129 -27.75 -45.80 -40.00
CA ASN A 129 -27.48 -47.20 -40.30
C ASN A 129 -25.96 -47.44 -40.21
N ASP A 130 -25.42 -47.48 -38.99
CA ASP A 130 -24.16 -48.08 -38.53
C ASP A 130 -22.94 -47.95 -39.50
N ALA A 131 -21.84 -47.24 -39.27
CA ALA A 131 -21.28 -46.54 -38.12
C ALA A 131 -20.43 -45.35 -38.60
N THR A 132 -20.51 -44.23 -37.87
CA THR A 132 -19.49 -43.17 -37.62
C THR A 132 -19.91 -41.71 -37.87
N ALA A 133 -20.88 -41.40 -38.74
CA ALA A 133 -21.62 -40.12 -38.76
C ALA A 133 -22.52 -40.02 -40.01
N LEU A 134 -23.69 -39.39 -39.85
CA LEU A 134 -24.41 -38.76 -40.96
C LEU A 134 -23.50 -37.70 -41.60
N LYS A 135 -22.97 -37.97 -42.80
CA LYS A 135 -22.18 -37.01 -43.57
C LYS A 135 -23.09 -36.14 -44.43
N ILE A 136 -23.24 -34.88 -44.07
CA ILE A 136 -23.92 -33.88 -44.88
C ILE A 136 -22.85 -33.00 -45.52
N GLY A 137 -22.72 -33.02 -46.85
CA GLY A 137 -21.74 -32.23 -47.61
C GLY A 137 -20.54 -33.04 -48.16
N SER A 138 -19.90 -32.50 -49.21
CA SER A 138 -18.67 -33.03 -49.81
C SER A 138 -17.41 -32.42 -49.19
N SER A 139 -16.26 -33.10 -49.26
CA SER A 139 -14.97 -32.52 -48.87
C SER A 139 -14.72 -31.16 -49.55
N GLY A 140 -14.38 -30.13 -48.78
CA GLY A 140 -14.11 -28.78 -49.27
C GLY A 140 -15.32 -27.85 -49.44
N ALA A 141 -16.55 -28.31 -49.15
CA ALA A 141 -17.72 -27.44 -49.17
C ALA A 141 -17.69 -26.43 -48.00
N THR A 142 -17.93 -25.15 -48.27
CA THR A 142 -17.88 -24.07 -47.27
C THR A 142 -19.13 -23.97 -46.40
N THR A 143 -20.25 -24.53 -46.84
CA THR A 143 -21.54 -24.54 -46.12
C THR A 143 -22.22 -25.90 -46.30
N MET A 144 -22.32 -26.68 -45.22
CA MET A 144 -22.89 -28.04 -45.25
C MET A 144 -24.34 -28.09 -44.80
N VAL A 145 -24.70 -27.29 -43.78
CA VAL A 145 -26.07 -27.13 -43.27
C VAL A 145 -26.28 -25.66 -42.92
N THR A 146 -27.41 -25.09 -43.34
CA THR A 146 -27.82 -23.74 -42.97
C THR A 146 -29.24 -23.81 -42.42
N PHE A 147 -29.40 -23.45 -41.14
CA PHE A 147 -30.70 -23.24 -40.54
C PHE A 147 -31.07 -21.77 -40.70
N VAL A 148 -32.08 -21.48 -41.51
CA VAL A 148 -32.58 -20.12 -41.72
C VAL A 148 -33.88 -19.96 -40.93
N THR A 149 -33.86 -19.09 -39.93
CA THR A 149 -35.04 -18.62 -39.21
C THR A 149 -35.37 -17.22 -39.76
N THR A 150 -36.56 -17.02 -40.31
CA THR A 150 -36.96 -15.83 -41.08
C THR A 150 -37.84 -14.85 -40.30
N ASP A 151 -38.41 -15.25 -39.17
CA ASP A 151 -39.20 -14.43 -38.28
C ASP A 151 -38.70 -14.52 -36.82
N ASN A 152 -39.22 -13.62 -35.98
CA ASN A 152 -38.72 -13.42 -34.62
C ASN A 152 -39.11 -14.56 -33.65
N SER A 153 -39.81 -15.60 -34.11
CA SER A 153 -40.33 -16.70 -33.28
C SER A 153 -39.63 -18.05 -33.53
N GLU A 154 -38.91 -18.19 -34.63
CA GLU A 154 -38.29 -19.46 -35.00
C GLU A 154 -36.97 -19.69 -34.25
N SER A 155 -36.72 -20.94 -33.85
CA SER A 155 -35.53 -21.34 -33.08
C SER A 155 -34.95 -22.65 -33.58
N VAL A 156 -33.64 -22.81 -33.41
CA VAL A 156 -32.96 -24.09 -33.62
C VAL A 156 -32.69 -24.71 -32.26
N ASN A 157 -33.43 -25.76 -31.92
CA ASN A 157 -33.35 -26.42 -30.62
C ASN A 157 -32.62 -27.76 -30.74
N PHE A 158 -31.54 -27.92 -29.97
CA PHE A 158 -30.85 -29.20 -29.82
C PHE A 158 -31.27 -29.82 -28.48
N GLY A 159 -31.88 -31.01 -28.51
CA GLY A 159 -32.50 -31.63 -27.33
C GLY A 159 -31.53 -32.15 -26.25
N ASN A 160 -30.22 -32.15 -26.50
CA ASN A 160 -29.22 -32.58 -25.52
C ASN A 160 -27.98 -31.67 -25.55
N ALA A 161 -26.98 -32.00 -26.37
CA ALA A 161 -25.73 -31.28 -26.43
C ALA A 161 -25.34 -30.95 -27.88
N ILE A 162 -24.68 -29.82 -28.06
CA ILE A 162 -23.92 -29.51 -29.25
C ILE A 162 -22.47 -29.88 -28.94
N GLN A 163 -21.89 -30.80 -29.71
CA GLN A 163 -20.48 -31.20 -29.57
C GLN A 163 -19.71 -30.83 -30.85
N VAL A 164 -18.58 -30.15 -30.70
CA VAL A 164 -17.66 -29.81 -31.79
C VAL A 164 -16.31 -30.42 -31.44
N THR A 165 -15.93 -31.47 -32.16
CA THR A 165 -14.64 -32.16 -32.01
C THR A 165 -13.75 -31.76 -33.18
N ASP A 166 -12.52 -31.32 -32.90
CA ASP A 166 -11.52 -30.90 -33.90
C ASP A 166 -12.01 -29.78 -34.87
N GLY A 167 -12.99 -28.98 -34.44
CA GLY A 167 -13.61 -27.91 -35.21
C GLY A 167 -13.70 -26.59 -34.45
N ILE A 168 -14.15 -25.54 -35.14
CA ILE A 168 -14.33 -24.20 -34.57
C ILE A 168 -15.82 -23.89 -34.50
N ALA A 169 -16.34 -23.60 -33.31
CA ALA A 169 -17.64 -22.97 -33.15
C ALA A 169 -17.45 -21.44 -33.22
N THR A 170 -18.01 -20.80 -34.24
CA THR A 170 -17.97 -19.34 -34.41
C THR A 170 -19.38 -18.78 -34.30
N PHE A 171 -19.60 -17.85 -33.37
CA PHE A 171 -20.89 -17.16 -33.18
C PHE A 171 -20.73 -15.71 -33.63
N ILE A 172 -21.45 -15.29 -34.68
CA ILE A 172 -21.41 -13.93 -35.21
C ILE A 172 -22.83 -13.38 -35.17
N SER A 173 -22.99 -12.20 -34.57
CA SER A 173 -24.24 -11.45 -34.58
C SER A 173 -23.98 -10.05 -35.12
N THR A 174 -24.88 -9.57 -35.96
CA THR A 174 -24.95 -8.16 -36.38
C THR A 174 -26.02 -7.39 -35.61
N SER A 175 -26.72 -8.05 -34.68
CA SER A 175 -27.77 -7.43 -33.85
C SER A 175 -27.17 -6.80 -32.59
N ASN A 176 -27.66 -5.60 -32.25
CA ASN A 176 -27.34 -4.88 -31.02
C ASN A 176 -28.42 -4.99 -29.94
N THR A 177 -29.47 -5.78 -30.17
CA THR A 177 -30.60 -5.95 -29.23
C THR A 177 -30.65 -7.32 -28.56
N VAL A 178 -29.86 -8.29 -29.03
CA VAL A 178 -29.84 -9.65 -28.48
C VAL A 178 -28.43 -10.11 -28.17
N SER A 179 -28.29 -10.93 -27.13
CA SER A 179 -27.01 -11.57 -26.79
C SER A 179 -26.63 -12.58 -27.85
N ASN A 180 -25.40 -12.47 -28.39
CA ASN A 180 -24.85 -13.45 -29.32
C ASN A 180 -24.71 -14.84 -28.66
N VAL A 181 -24.35 -14.85 -27.37
CA VAL A 181 -24.32 -16.05 -26.53
C VAL A 181 -24.96 -15.72 -25.19
N LEU A 182 -26.01 -16.48 -24.82
CA LEU A 182 -26.61 -16.45 -23.49
C LEU A 182 -26.56 -17.86 -22.90
N VAL A 183 -25.91 -18.01 -21.76
CA VAL A 183 -25.87 -19.27 -21.00
C VAL A 183 -26.71 -19.10 -19.75
N THR A 184 -27.83 -19.81 -19.68
CA THR A 184 -28.73 -19.80 -18.52
C THR A 184 -28.75 -21.18 -17.89
N ASN A 185 -28.36 -21.26 -16.62
CA ASN A 185 -28.52 -22.46 -15.82
C ASN A 185 -29.19 -22.11 -14.49
N ASN A 186 -30.50 -22.36 -14.40
CA ASN A 186 -31.32 -21.95 -13.27
C ASN A 186 -31.34 -22.97 -12.11
N THR A 187 -30.61 -24.09 -12.22
CA THR A 187 -30.67 -25.19 -11.25
C THR A 187 -29.34 -25.45 -10.53
N ILE A 188 -28.23 -24.86 -10.97
CA ILE A 188 -26.95 -24.96 -10.25
C ILE A 188 -27.07 -24.21 -8.92
N THR A 189 -27.08 -24.97 -7.82
CA THR A 189 -26.95 -24.44 -6.44
C THR A 189 -25.62 -24.83 -5.81
N THR A 190 -25.02 -25.95 -6.25
CA THR A 190 -23.67 -26.42 -5.89
C THR A 190 -23.09 -27.26 -7.04
N PHE A 191 -21.78 -27.23 -7.26
CA PHE A 191 -21.07 -28.29 -7.99
C PHE A 191 -20.65 -29.36 -6.98
N GLY A 192 -20.89 -30.64 -7.28
CA GLY A 192 -20.57 -31.73 -6.36
C GLY A 192 -19.08 -31.77 -5.99
N ALA A 193 -18.76 -32.23 -4.77
CA ALA A 193 -17.43 -32.17 -4.15
C ALA A 193 -16.27 -32.85 -4.94
N ASN A 194 -16.57 -33.59 -6.01
CA ASN A 194 -15.60 -34.28 -6.87
C ASN A 194 -15.44 -33.66 -8.27
N ALA A 195 -15.97 -32.47 -8.51
CA ALA A 195 -16.04 -31.89 -9.85
C ALA A 195 -14.83 -30.99 -10.16
N SER A 196 -13.66 -31.57 -10.40
CA SER A 196 -12.42 -30.84 -10.74
C SER A 196 -12.43 -30.10 -12.08
N SER A 197 -13.59 -29.92 -12.72
CA SER A 197 -13.79 -29.21 -14.00
C SER A 197 -15.27 -28.80 -14.18
N ALA A 198 -15.94 -28.31 -13.14
CA ALA A 198 -17.34 -27.91 -13.22
C ALA A 198 -17.55 -26.40 -13.06
N GLY A 199 -18.40 -25.87 -13.93
CA GLY A 199 -18.78 -24.47 -14.06
C GLY A 199 -19.97 -24.38 -15.02
N ALA A 200 -20.79 -23.32 -14.94
CA ALA A 200 -21.82 -23.08 -15.96
C ALA A 200 -21.20 -22.86 -17.34
N VAL A 201 -19.99 -22.29 -17.36
CA VAL A 201 -19.09 -22.20 -18.51
C VAL A 201 -17.70 -22.62 -18.05
N CYS A 202 -17.04 -23.49 -18.81
CA CYS A 202 -15.65 -23.92 -18.56
C CYS A 202 -14.84 -23.70 -19.84
N ILE A 203 -13.81 -22.86 -19.77
CA ILE A 203 -12.88 -22.60 -20.87
C ILE A 203 -11.53 -23.16 -20.43
N ARG A 204 -10.95 -24.10 -21.21
CA ARG A 204 -9.76 -24.85 -20.81
C ARG A 204 -8.91 -25.24 -22.02
N SER A 205 -7.60 -25.23 -21.82
CA SER A 205 -6.62 -25.90 -22.66
C SER A 205 -5.69 -26.73 -21.78
N THR A 206 -5.32 -27.92 -22.22
CA THR A 206 -4.35 -28.79 -21.54
C THR A 206 -2.92 -28.59 -22.06
N SER A 207 -2.73 -27.75 -23.07
CA SER A 207 -1.46 -27.63 -23.81
C SER A 207 -1.11 -26.20 -24.24
N LEU A 208 -1.82 -25.17 -23.76
CA LEU A 208 -1.52 -23.77 -24.10
C LEU A 208 -0.16 -23.35 -23.50
N THR A 209 0.85 -23.15 -24.35
CA THR A 209 2.19 -22.69 -23.95
C THR A 209 2.42 -21.21 -24.22
N THR A 210 1.64 -20.58 -25.11
CA THR A 210 1.75 -19.16 -25.49
C THR A 210 0.39 -18.64 -25.94
N GLY A 211 0.04 -17.40 -25.57
CA GLY A 211 -1.23 -16.76 -25.92
C GLY A 211 -2.21 -16.66 -24.75
N SER A 212 -3.50 -16.44 -25.05
CA SER A 212 -4.55 -16.25 -24.06
C SER A 212 -5.62 -17.34 -24.20
N LEU A 213 -6.01 -17.94 -23.06
CA LEU A 213 -7.13 -18.89 -23.01
C LEU A 213 -8.49 -18.19 -23.20
N LEU A 214 -8.60 -16.97 -22.67
CA LEU A 214 -9.73 -16.06 -22.86
C LEU A 214 -9.18 -14.69 -23.26
N GLN A 215 -9.74 -14.12 -24.32
CA GLN A 215 -9.43 -12.77 -24.78
C GLN A 215 -10.73 -11.98 -24.89
N LEU A 216 -10.75 -10.82 -24.23
CA LEU A 216 -11.85 -9.86 -24.27
C LEU A 216 -11.33 -8.63 -24.99
N GLN A 217 -11.89 -8.31 -26.16
CA GLN A 217 -11.37 -7.25 -27.02
C GLN A 217 -12.51 -6.48 -27.69
N LEU A 218 -12.25 -5.19 -27.90
CA LEU A 218 -13.08 -4.29 -28.71
C LEU A 218 -12.20 -3.76 -29.84
N SER A 219 -12.75 -3.60 -31.04
CA SER A 219 -12.00 -3.20 -32.23
C SER A 219 -11.82 -1.68 -32.37
N ASP A 220 -12.46 -0.89 -31.52
CA ASP A 220 -12.47 0.57 -31.60
C ASP A 220 -12.24 1.20 -30.21
N THR A 221 -11.58 2.36 -30.24
CA THR A 221 -11.31 3.29 -29.13
C THR A 221 -12.56 3.90 -28.50
N ALA A 222 -13.76 3.58 -28.98
CA ALA A 222 -15.03 4.20 -28.59
C ALA A 222 -15.68 3.64 -27.31
N ASN A 223 -15.00 2.80 -26.52
CA ASN A 223 -15.55 2.28 -25.25
C ASN A 223 -15.51 3.33 -24.13
N VAL A 224 -16.14 4.48 -24.34
CA VAL A 224 -16.20 5.59 -23.37
C VAL A 224 -17.13 5.18 -22.22
N GLY A 225 -16.53 4.85 -21.07
CA GLY A 225 -17.24 4.46 -19.85
C GLY A 225 -17.85 3.06 -19.84
N GLY A 226 -17.51 2.19 -20.80
CA GLY A 226 -17.97 0.79 -20.81
C GLY A 226 -16.96 -0.20 -20.22
N PHE A 227 -17.26 -1.49 -20.35
CA PHE A 227 -16.57 -2.57 -19.63
C PHE A 227 -16.17 -3.73 -20.54
N TYR A 228 -14.98 -4.29 -20.31
CA TYR A 228 -14.58 -5.59 -20.85
C TYR A 228 -15.20 -6.74 -20.05
N LEU A 229 -15.36 -6.57 -18.74
CA LEU A 229 -15.97 -7.54 -17.83
C LEU A 229 -16.82 -6.85 -16.78
N THR A 230 -17.99 -7.41 -16.49
CA THR A 230 -18.87 -7.00 -15.39
C THR A 230 -19.38 -8.20 -14.62
N CYS A 231 -19.27 -8.17 -13.29
CA CYS A 231 -19.91 -9.12 -12.38
C CYS A 231 -20.99 -8.37 -11.60
N ARG A 232 -22.18 -8.97 -11.49
CA ARG A 232 -23.35 -8.41 -10.80
C ARG A 232 -24.22 -9.49 -10.18
N GLU A 233 -24.90 -9.11 -9.12
CA GLU A 233 -25.62 -10.01 -8.23
C GLU A 233 -27.07 -10.18 -8.68
N SER A 234 -27.57 -9.22 -9.47
CA SER A 234 -28.91 -9.26 -10.05
C SER A 234 -28.98 -8.50 -11.38
N VAL A 235 -29.96 -8.85 -12.21
CA VAL A 235 -30.25 -8.14 -13.45
C VAL A 235 -30.70 -6.70 -13.11
N GLY A 236 -29.94 -5.71 -13.58
CA GLY A 236 -30.20 -4.29 -13.31
C GLY A 236 -29.61 -3.76 -11.99
N GLY A 237 -28.92 -4.60 -11.21
CA GLY A 237 -28.17 -4.17 -10.02
C GLY A 237 -26.84 -3.48 -10.36
N THR A 238 -26.12 -3.04 -9.32
CA THR A 238 -24.76 -2.51 -9.45
C THR A 238 -23.77 -3.61 -9.85
N ASN A 239 -22.65 -3.22 -10.47
CA ASN A 239 -21.56 -4.16 -10.74
C ASN A 239 -20.64 -4.23 -9.51
N ASP A 240 -20.44 -5.42 -8.95
CA ASP A 240 -19.59 -5.63 -7.77
C ASP A 240 -18.10 -5.76 -8.15
N PHE A 241 -17.84 -6.24 -9.38
CA PHE A 241 -16.51 -6.25 -9.98
C PHE A 241 -16.56 -5.84 -11.45
N THR A 242 -15.64 -4.97 -11.87
CA THR A 242 -15.52 -4.56 -13.28
C THR A 242 -14.08 -4.45 -13.75
N ILE A 243 -13.89 -4.70 -15.05
CA ILE A 243 -12.71 -4.28 -15.80
C ILE A 243 -13.19 -3.32 -16.88
N GLY A 244 -12.96 -2.03 -16.66
CA GLY A 244 -13.44 -0.93 -17.48
C GLY A 244 -12.46 -0.48 -18.56
N GLU A 245 -12.77 0.67 -19.16
CA GLU A 245 -11.85 1.39 -20.06
C GLU A 245 -10.45 1.54 -19.45
N ASN A 246 -9.40 1.47 -20.29
CA ASN A 246 -7.99 1.53 -19.88
C ASN A 246 -7.55 0.47 -18.85
N GLY A 247 -8.34 -0.58 -18.65
CA GLY A 247 -8.04 -1.62 -17.67
C GLY A 247 -8.31 -1.21 -16.21
N VAL A 248 -9.13 -0.17 -15.99
CA VAL A 248 -9.53 0.25 -14.64
C VAL A 248 -10.25 -0.91 -13.96
N VAL A 249 -9.74 -1.32 -12.80
CA VAL A 249 -10.34 -2.37 -11.99
C VAL A 249 -11.09 -1.73 -10.83
N VAL A 250 -12.35 -2.08 -10.66
CA VAL A 250 -13.17 -1.67 -9.52
C VAL A 250 -13.70 -2.91 -8.83
N ALA A 251 -13.42 -3.03 -7.53
CA ALA A 251 -13.97 -4.06 -6.65
C ALA A 251 -14.71 -3.36 -5.51
N LEU A 252 -16.04 -3.48 -5.50
CA LEU A 252 -16.86 -2.92 -4.45
C LEU A 252 -16.83 -3.82 -3.22
N GLY A 253 -16.92 -3.21 -2.04
CA GLY A 253 -16.97 -3.90 -0.75
C GLY A 253 -18.24 -3.57 0.01
N THR A 254 -18.67 -4.48 0.87
CA THR A 254 -19.65 -4.20 1.92
C THR A 254 -18.92 -3.86 3.23
N ALA A 255 -19.53 -3.03 4.06
CA ALA A 255 -18.94 -2.67 5.35
C ALA A 255 -18.63 -3.91 6.20
N GLY A 256 -17.43 -3.96 6.79
CA GLY A 256 -16.97 -5.07 7.63
C GLY A 256 -16.46 -6.31 6.88
N SER A 257 -16.35 -6.28 5.56
CA SER A 257 -15.77 -7.35 4.75
C SER A 257 -14.61 -6.86 3.87
N ASN A 258 -13.69 -7.75 3.53
CA ASN A 258 -12.58 -7.43 2.61
C ASN A 258 -13.08 -7.46 1.17
N SER A 259 -12.99 -6.35 0.43
CA SER A 259 -13.25 -6.32 -1.02
C SER A 259 -12.08 -6.89 -1.84
N PHE A 260 -10.88 -6.92 -1.27
CA PHE A 260 -9.67 -7.43 -1.88
C PHE A 260 -8.79 -8.11 -0.83
N THR A 261 -8.26 -9.30 -1.11
CA THR A 261 -7.38 -10.03 -0.21
C THR A 261 -6.30 -10.75 -1.01
N LEU A 262 -5.04 -10.56 -0.61
CA LEU A 262 -3.88 -11.29 -1.13
C LEU A 262 -3.27 -12.07 0.03
N SER A 263 -3.34 -13.39 -0.03
CA SER A 263 -2.87 -14.26 1.08
C SER A 263 -1.40 -14.66 0.97
N ASN A 264 -0.81 -14.56 -0.23
CA ASN A 264 0.56 -14.96 -0.53
C ASN A 264 1.15 -14.09 -1.64
N GLY A 265 2.46 -13.87 -1.61
CA GLY A 265 3.19 -13.10 -2.63
C GLY A 265 3.26 -11.60 -2.32
N ASP A 266 3.96 -10.89 -3.21
CA ASP A 266 4.24 -9.46 -3.06
C ASP A 266 3.31 -8.63 -3.95
N VAL A 267 3.05 -7.40 -3.52
CA VAL A 267 2.45 -6.37 -4.37
C VAL A 267 3.54 -5.37 -4.74
N LEU A 268 3.71 -5.12 -6.04
CA LEU A 268 4.64 -4.12 -6.55
C LEU A 268 3.89 -3.01 -7.29
N MET A 269 4.14 -1.77 -6.90
CA MET A 269 3.69 -0.56 -7.60
C MET A 269 4.93 0.25 -7.98
N SER A 270 5.29 0.32 -9.27
CA SER A 270 6.58 0.88 -9.70
C SER A 270 6.56 2.38 -10.00
N ASP A 271 5.40 2.96 -10.29
CA ASP A 271 5.22 4.39 -10.64
C ASP A 271 3.85 4.94 -10.16
N GLY A 272 3.02 4.07 -9.60
CA GLY A 272 1.67 4.44 -9.17
C GLY A 272 1.69 5.21 -7.86
N SER A 273 0.87 6.25 -7.76
CA SER A 273 0.48 6.80 -6.47
C SER A 273 -0.56 5.88 -5.81
N LEU A 274 -0.47 5.74 -4.49
CA LEU A 274 -1.50 5.09 -3.67
C LEU A 274 -2.21 6.17 -2.86
N THR A 275 -3.54 6.16 -2.88
CA THR A 275 -4.37 7.01 -2.02
C THR A 275 -5.34 6.13 -1.26
N MET A 276 -5.46 6.37 0.04
CA MET A 276 -6.38 5.67 0.93
C MET A 276 -7.24 6.70 1.63
N THR A 277 -8.55 6.46 1.66
CA THR A 277 -9.51 7.30 2.37
C THR A 277 -10.39 6.36 3.17
N ASP A 278 -10.45 6.63 4.46
CA ASP A 278 -11.21 5.86 5.42
C ASP A 278 -12.14 6.81 6.18
N ALA A 279 -13.38 6.39 6.37
CA ALA A 279 -14.45 7.22 6.89
C ALA A 279 -15.04 6.69 8.18
N ASP A 280 -14.63 5.49 8.62
CA ASP A 280 -15.06 4.90 9.88
C ASP A 280 -13.92 4.89 10.92
N ASP A 281 -14.18 4.29 12.08
CA ASP A 281 -13.24 4.23 13.21
C ASP A 281 -12.26 3.03 13.11
N ALA A 282 -12.13 2.39 11.93
CA ALA A 282 -11.20 1.29 11.73
C ALA A 282 -9.76 1.78 11.45
N ALA A 283 -8.82 0.83 11.46
CA ALA A 283 -7.44 1.12 11.07
C ALA A 283 -7.34 1.21 9.55
N SER A 284 -7.12 2.41 9.03
CA SER A 284 -6.98 2.63 7.58
C SER A 284 -5.75 1.94 6.99
N PHE A 285 -4.66 1.86 7.75
CA PHE A 285 -3.44 1.15 7.36
C PHE A 285 -2.80 0.47 8.57
N SER A 286 -2.46 -0.80 8.43
CA SER A 286 -1.75 -1.56 9.45
C SER A 286 -0.74 -2.50 8.80
N VAL A 287 0.44 -2.62 9.42
CA VAL A 287 1.47 -3.57 9.02
C VAL A 287 1.86 -4.37 10.24
N THR A 288 1.67 -5.69 10.16
CA THR A 288 2.00 -6.62 11.24
C THR A 288 3.04 -7.61 10.73
N ASN A 289 4.22 -7.60 11.34
CA ASN A 289 5.26 -8.58 11.05
C ASN A 289 5.85 -9.12 12.36
N ASN A 290 5.27 -10.22 12.85
CA ASN A 290 5.61 -10.82 14.14
C ASN A 290 6.90 -11.66 14.09
N THR A 291 7.51 -11.83 12.92
CA THR A 291 8.66 -12.74 12.71
C THR A 291 9.88 -12.03 12.12
N ALA A 292 9.82 -10.71 11.91
CA ALA A 292 10.95 -9.93 11.42
C ALA A 292 12.12 -9.95 12.41
N THR A 293 13.20 -10.64 12.04
CA THR A 293 14.48 -10.66 12.79
C THR A 293 15.54 -9.76 12.17
N THR A 294 15.45 -9.52 10.86
CA THR A 294 16.45 -8.77 10.08
C THR A 294 15.86 -7.80 9.05
N ALA A 295 14.56 -7.93 8.73
CA ALA A 295 13.91 -7.12 7.72
C ALA A 295 13.43 -5.77 8.27
N SER A 296 13.49 -4.72 7.43
CA SER A 296 12.76 -3.49 7.67
C SER A 296 11.30 -3.70 7.33
N VAL A 297 10.42 -3.64 8.34
CA VAL A 297 8.98 -3.88 8.18
C VAL A 297 8.30 -2.78 7.37
N PHE A 298 8.80 -1.54 7.49
CA PHE A 298 8.32 -0.39 6.74
C PHE A 298 9.50 0.50 6.35
N VAL A 299 9.57 0.89 5.08
CA VAL A 299 10.65 1.69 4.51
C VAL A 299 10.06 2.80 3.65
N LEU A 300 10.45 4.03 3.94
CA LEU A 300 10.27 5.16 3.02
C LEU A 300 11.67 5.63 2.63
N ALA A 301 12.00 5.54 1.33
CA ALA A 301 13.31 5.89 0.83
C ALA A 301 13.21 6.69 -0.48
N GLY A 302 14.07 7.69 -0.61
CA GLY A 302 14.19 8.52 -1.81
C GLY A 302 15.63 9.00 -1.93
N SER A 303 16.18 8.98 -3.14
CA SER A 303 17.58 9.33 -3.44
C SER A 303 17.74 10.63 -4.21
N GLY A 304 16.64 11.24 -4.66
CA GLY A 304 16.64 12.51 -5.38
C GLY A 304 16.83 13.73 -4.48
N VAL A 305 17.04 14.89 -5.11
CA VAL A 305 17.01 16.18 -4.41
C VAL A 305 15.57 16.46 -3.98
N PHE A 306 15.36 16.56 -2.67
CA PHE A 306 14.05 16.87 -2.10
C PHE A 306 13.99 18.35 -1.70
N THR A 307 13.11 19.13 -2.35
CA THR A 307 12.92 20.57 -2.09
C THR A 307 11.56 20.88 -1.49
N GLY A 308 10.98 19.90 -0.79
CA GLY A 308 9.67 20.03 -0.16
C GLY A 308 9.62 21.07 0.97
N THR A 309 8.40 21.40 1.38
CA THR A 309 8.11 22.31 2.51
C THR A 309 7.45 21.53 3.65
N THR A 310 7.07 22.19 4.75
CA THR A 310 6.43 21.54 5.91
C THR A 310 5.18 20.71 5.52
N THR A 311 4.39 21.17 4.54
CA THR A 311 3.17 20.45 4.09
C THR A 311 3.42 19.54 2.89
N THR A 312 4.56 19.68 2.22
CA THR A 312 5.02 18.81 1.13
C THR A 312 6.31 18.14 1.58
N SER A 313 6.28 17.42 2.70
CA SER A 313 7.44 16.73 3.28
C SER A 313 7.53 15.28 2.80
N PHE A 314 8.71 14.66 2.98
CA PHE A 314 8.91 13.26 2.61
C PHE A 314 7.99 12.32 3.43
N LEU A 315 7.70 12.72 4.67
CA LEU A 315 6.65 12.17 5.52
C LEU A 315 5.94 13.33 6.23
N THR A 316 4.61 13.36 6.17
CA THR A 316 3.78 14.35 6.86
C THR A 316 2.74 13.62 7.71
N LEU A 317 2.60 14.03 8.98
CA LEU A 317 1.51 13.63 9.86
C LEU A 317 0.74 14.88 10.26
N THR A 318 -0.53 15.00 9.86
CA THR A 318 -1.35 16.20 10.12
C THR A 318 -2.67 15.81 10.78
N PRO A 319 -2.68 15.62 12.11
CA PRO A 319 -3.91 15.34 12.85
C PRO A 319 -4.60 16.64 13.23
N SER A 320 -5.15 17.37 12.25
CA SER A 320 -5.71 18.73 12.43
C SER A 320 -6.84 18.83 13.45
N GLY A 321 -7.52 17.73 13.76
CA GLY A 321 -8.57 17.64 14.77
C GLY A 321 -8.12 17.14 16.15
N LEU A 322 -6.82 16.94 16.39
CA LEU A 322 -6.31 16.34 17.64
C LEU A 322 -6.46 17.31 18.82
N THR A 323 -7.55 17.18 19.57
CA THR A 323 -7.81 17.93 20.81
C THR A 323 -7.30 17.20 22.05
N THR A 324 -7.37 15.86 22.04
CA THR A 324 -6.80 14.95 23.04
C THR A 324 -6.20 13.73 22.33
N GLY A 325 -5.16 13.12 22.88
CA GLY A 325 -4.57 11.88 22.36
C GLY A 325 -3.11 12.01 21.93
N THR A 326 -2.66 11.05 21.10
CA THR A 326 -1.26 10.92 20.64
C THR A 326 -1.21 10.84 19.12
N ALA A 327 -0.46 11.73 18.48
CA ALA A 327 -0.25 11.71 17.04
C ALA A 327 0.69 10.59 16.58
N LEU A 328 1.73 10.31 17.38
CA LEU A 328 2.74 9.30 17.11
C LEU A 328 3.12 8.58 18.41
N TYR A 329 2.93 7.26 18.44
CA TYR A 329 3.28 6.40 19.58
C TYR A 329 4.32 5.37 19.15
N LEU A 330 5.47 5.34 19.84
CA LEU A 330 6.61 4.46 19.53
C LEU A 330 7.03 3.64 20.77
N PRO A 331 6.30 2.57 21.12
CA PRO A 331 6.64 1.73 22.26
C PRO A 331 7.82 0.80 21.95
N VAL A 332 8.82 0.78 22.82
CA VAL A 332 10.02 -0.08 22.70
C VAL A 332 10.26 -0.90 23.98
N ALA A 333 9.19 -1.49 24.52
CA ALA A 333 9.19 -2.15 25.85
C ALA A 333 10.23 -3.28 26.01
N GLY A 334 10.59 -3.98 24.93
CA GLY A 334 11.57 -5.07 24.94
C GLY A 334 13.01 -4.64 24.63
N MET A 335 13.31 -3.36 24.46
CA MET A 335 14.64 -2.91 24.05
C MET A 335 15.65 -3.03 25.20
N THR A 336 16.59 -3.97 25.07
CA THR A 336 17.72 -4.15 26.01
C THR A 336 19.00 -3.44 25.56
N SER A 337 19.16 -3.26 24.25
CA SER A 337 20.22 -2.48 23.59
C SER A 337 19.69 -1.98 22.25
N GLY A 338 20.09 -0.78 21.82
CA GLY A 338 19.72 -0.24 20.52
C GLY A 338 19.29 1.22 20.54
N THR A 339 18.55 1.63 19.50
CA THR A 339 18.08 3.01 19.32
C THR A 339 16.66 2.97 18.76
N ALA A 340 15.72 3.61 19.45
CA ALA A 340 14.33 3.70 19.01
C ALA A 340 14.17 4.70 17.84
N VAL A 341 14.82 5.87 17.95
CA VAL A 341 14.81 6.93 16.95
C VAL A 341 16.23 7.42 16.74
N SER A 342 16.72 7.35 15.51
CA SER A 342 18.02 7.89 15.11
C SER A 342 17.82 8.91 13.99
N VAL A 343 18.33 10.13 14.20
CA VAL A 343 18.29 11.19 13.19
C VAL A 343 19.73 11.61 12.90
N VAL A 344 20.16 11.41 11.66
CA VAL A 344 21.54 11.63 11.23
C VAL A 344 21.54 12.60 10.05
N ALA A 345 22.38 13.63 10.10
CA ALA A 345 22.67 14.48 8.95
C ALA A 345 24.11 14.28 8.47
N ALA A 346 24.31 14.35 7.15
CA ALA A 346 25.64 14.35 6.55
C ALA A 346 26.34 15.69 6.85
N THR A 347 27.52 15.63 7.45
CA THR A 347 28.27 16.80 7.93
C THR A 347 28.68 17.77 6.83
N ALA A 348 28.84 17.31 5.58
CA ALA A 348 29.19 18.16 4.45
C ALA A 348 28.05 19.07 3.98
N ASN A 349 26.80 18.74 4.31
CA ASN A 349 25.60 19.43 3.80
C ASN A 349 24.79 20.13 4.91
N PHE A 350 25.09 19.86 6.18
CA PHE A 350 24.44 20.51 7.32
C PHE A 350 25.07 21.90 7.56
N THR A 351 24.59 22.89 6.80
CA THR A 351 25.10 24.27 6.82
C THR A 351 24.28 25.16 7.77
N THR A 352 24.64 26.45 7.85
CA THR A 352 23.98 27.44 8.70
C THR A 352 22.46 27.46 8.47
N GLY A 353 21.69 27.26 9.54
CA GLY A 353 20.22 27.22 9.50
C GLY A 353 19.61 25.83 9.39
N GLY A 354 20.42 24.78 9.14
CA GLY A 354 19.96 23.40 9.20
C GLY A 354 19.43 23.01 10.59
N LYS A 355 18.34 22.25 10.62
CA LYS A 355 17.74 21.70 11.85
C LYS A 355 17.53 20.20 11.68
N LEU A 356 17.98 19.41 12.65
CA LEU A 356 17.65 17.97 12.73
C LEU A 356 16.28 17.75 13.39
N LEU A 357 15.94 18.59 14.36
CA LEU A 357 14.68 18.57 15.09
C LEU A 357 14.25 20.02 15.36
N SER A 358 12.99 20.34 15.08
CA SER A 358 12.35 21.61 15.46
C SER A 358 11.08 21.28 16.23
N LEU A 359 10.88 21.93 17.38
CA LEU A 359 9.70 21.77 18.23
C LEU A 359 9.09 23.14 18.47
N ASP A 360 8.35 23.61 17.47
CA ASP A 360 7.76 24.93 17.46
C ASP A 360 6.29 24.84 17.91
N SER A 361 5.92 25.61 18.93
CA SER A 361 4.53 25.80 19.32
C SER A 361 4.15 27.26 19.13
N THR A 362 3.01 27.50 18.49
CA THR A 362 2.48 28.86 18.27
C THR A 362 1.33 29.07 19.25
N ALA A 363 1.40 30.10 20.08
CA ALA A 363 0.39 30.43 21.08
C ALA A 363 0.11 29.33 22.14
N ALA A 364 1.12 28.51 22.49
CA ALA A 364 0.99 27.60 23.62
C ALA A 364 0.84 28.38 24.94
N VAL A 365 -0.24 28.11 25.69
CA VAL A 365 -0.51 28.75 26.98
C VAL A 365 0.10 27.96 28.15
N ALA A 366 0.17 26.63 28.00
CA ALA A 366 0.75 25.72 28.98
C ALA A 366 1.20 24.41 28.30
N GLY A 367 2.07 23.64 28.97
CA GLY A 367 2.48 22.31 28.54
C GLY A 367 4.00 22.11 28.49
N ASN A 368 4.42 20.89 28.18
CA ASN A 368 5.81 20.52 27.98
C ASN A 368 6.02 20.22 26.49
N HIS A 369 7.08 20.76 25.89
CA HIS A 369 7.47 20.37 24.52
C HIS A 369 8.25 19.05 24.52
N ILE A 370 9.16 18.91 25.47
CA ILE A 370 9.94 17.68 25.70
C ILE A 370 9.75 17.28 27.16
N SER A 371 9.44 16.01 27.38
CA SER A 371 9.45 15.39 28.71
C SER A 371 10.34 14.14 28.64
N VAL A 372 11.34 14.07 29.52
CA VAL A 372 12.23 12.91 29.65
C VAL A 372 12.17 12.46 31.09
N ALA A 373 11.68 11.25 31.32
CA ALA A 373 11.47 10.72 32.66
C ALA A 373 11.85 9.24 32.73
N THR A 374 12.30 8.83 33.92
CA THR A 374 12.42 7.45 34.35
C THR A 374 11.74 7.31 35.70
N THR A 375 10.96 6.26 35.89
CA THR A 375 10.26 5.98 37.15
C THR A 375 11.05 5.03 38.06
N GLY A 376 12.06 4.35 37.51
CA GLY A 376 12.96 3.47 38.25
C GLY A 376 14.36 4.08 38.44
N ALA A 377 15.19 3.37 39.22
CA ALA A 377 16.61 3.70 39.36
C ALA A 377 17.30 3.66 37.99
N TYR A 378 17.98 4.74 37.61
CA TYR A 378 18.72 4.85 36.36
C TYR A 378 20.21 4.96 36.63
N THR A 379 20.99 4.01 36.10
CA THR A 379 22.44 3.90 36.29
C THR A 379 23.23 4.21 35.01
N GLY A 380 22.56 4.66 33.95
CA GLY A 380 23.18 4.98 32.67
C GLY A 380 23.96 6.30 32.67
N THR A 381 24.56 6.61 31.52
CA THR A 381 25.42 7.80 31.32
C THR A 381 24.66 9.12 31.28
N GLY A 382 23.36 9.10 31.03
CA GLY A 382 22.50 10.28 31.06
C GLY A 382 21.21 10.09 30.25
N MET A 383 20.10 10.60 30.77
CA MET A 383 18.81 10.62 30.06
C MET A 383 18.79 11.63 28.89
N LEU A 384 19.55 12.71 29.03
CA LEU A 384 19.85 13.68 27.98
C LEU A 384 21.36 13.87 27.95
N LEU A 385 22.00 13.47 26.86
CA LEU A 385 23.43 13.63 26.63
C LEU A 385 23.63 14.54 25.43
N MET A 386 24.41 15.60 25.61
CA MET A 386 24.82 16.52 24.55
C MET A 386 26.34 16.54 24.53
N SER A 387 26.94 16.25 23.37
CA SER A 387 28.38 16.14 23.23
C SER A 387 28.82 16.61 21.84
N ALA A 388 29.96 17.28 21.78
CA ALA A 388 30.63 17.68 20.55
C ALA A 388 32.14 17.53 20.74
N GLY A 389 32.76 16.61 20.00
CA GLY A 389 34.16 16.24 20.21
C GLY A 389 35.19 17.31 19.81
N ALA A 390 34.83 18.25 18.93
CA ALA A 390 35.76 19.25 18.39
C ALA A 390 35.05 20.59 18.08
N MET A 391 34.24 21.09 19.00
CA MET A 391 33.58 22.39 18.82
C MET A 391 34.60 23.53 18.93
N THR A 392 34.86 24.24 17.83
CA THR A 392 35.76 25.40 17.81
C THR A 392 35.00 26.72 18.05
N THR A 393 33.83 26.85 17.43
CA THR A 393 32.91 27.99 17.57
C THR A 393 31.49 27.47 17.64
N GLY A 394 30.71 27.85 18.66
CA GLY A 394 29.31 27.46 18.76
C GLY A 394 28.77 27.48 20.19
N VAL A 395 27.47 27.20 20.30
CA VAL A 395 26.75 27.04 21.56
C VAL A 395 26.04 25.70 21.51
N MET A 396 26.41 24.76 22.39
CA MET A 396 25.77 23.44 22.44
C MET A 396 24.35 23.52 23.01
N VAL A 397 24.18 24.32 24.07
CA VAL A 397 22.89 24.54 24.73
C VAL A 397 22.67 26.03 24.87
N SER A 398 21.58 26.54 24.29
CA SER A 398 21.11 27.91 24.49
C SER A 398 19.73 27.88 25.11
N LEU A 399 19.59 28.50 26.28
CA LEU A 399 18.32 28.68 26.97
C LEU A 399 18.04 30.18 27.03
N THR A 400 17.05 30.64 26.28
CA THR A 400 16.76 32.07 26.12
C THR A 400 15.29 32.33 26.38
N SER A 401 14.99 33.35 27.19
CA SER A 401 13.66 33.99 27.26
C SER A 401 13.83 35.46 26.90
N THR A 402 12.82 36.05 26.26
CA THR A 402 12.81 37.47 25.94
C THR A 402 12.04 38.25 27.00
N THR A 403 10.87 38.79 26.70
CA THR A 403 10.16 39.76 27.56
C THR A 403 9.08 39.13 28.44
N GLY A 404 9.14 37.82 28.71
CA GLY A 404 8.00 37.08 29.29
C GLY A 404 8.25 36.31 30.59
N LEU A 405 9.49 36.18 31.08
CA LEU A 405 9.75 35.40 32.29
C LEU A 405 9.49 36.23 33.55
N THR A 406 8.21 36.32 33.96
CA THR A 406 7.81 37.00 35.19
C THR A 406 7.99 36.11 36.43
N SER A 407 7.88 34.79 36.26
CA SER A 407 8.12 33.79 37.31
C SER A 407 8.72 32.51 36.71
N GLY A 408 9.48 31.77 37.52
CA GLY A 408 10.11 30.51 37.09
C GLY A 408 11.62 30.61 36.83
N SER A 409 12.15 29.72 36.00
CA SER A 409 13.58 29.64 35.68
C SER A 409 13.78 28.99 34.31
N LEU A 410 14.75 29.48 33.53
CA LEU A 410 15.17 28.84 32.28
C LEU A 410 15.88 27.50 32.53
N PHE A 411 16.67 27.44 33.61
CA PHE A 411 17.32 26.24 34.08
C PHE A 411 17.00 26.03 35.55
N ARG A 412 16.56 24.81 35.90
CA ARG A 412 16.28 24.41 37.27
C ARG A 412 16.79 22.99 37.47
N ALA A 413 17.66 22.82 38.46
CA ALA A 413 18.07 21.51 38.93
C ALA A 413 17.59 21.36 40.38
N THR A 414 16.97 20.22 40.67
CA THR A 414 16.51 19.85 42.00
C THR A 414 16.88 18.40 42.24
N SER A 415 17.47 18.13 43.40
CA SER A 415 17.74 16.77 43.88
C SER A 415 17.02 16.57 45.19
N SER A 416 16.21 15.51 45.29
CA SER A 416 15.49 15.13 46.50
C SER A 416 16.03 13.81 47.07
N THR A 417 17.32 13.55 46.88
CA THR A 417 17.94 12.29 47.29
C THR A 417 17.69 12.03 48.78
N ALA A 418 17.16 10.85 49.10
CA ALA A 418 17.07 10.38 50.49
C ALA A 418 18.46 10.11 51.11
N GLY A 419 19.49 9.96 50.27
CA GLY A 419 20.90 9.85 50.66
C GLY A 419 21.75 11.05 50.21
N ALA A 420 23.06 10.99 50.44
CA ALA A 420 24.00 12.03 50.06
C ALA A 420 24.33 12.02 48.56
N ILE A 421 24.56 13.20 47.98
CA ILE A 421 25.19 13.32 46.66
C ILE A 421 26.70 13.18 46.86
N ALA A 422 27.28 12.04 46.48
CA ALA A 422 28.63 11.68 46.92
C ALA A 422 29.79 12.20 46.05
N THR A 423 29.62 12.31 44.72
CA THR A 423 30.77 12.54 43.81
C THR A 423 30.73 13.87 43.06
N ASN A 424 29.67 14.14 42.28
CA ASN A 424 29.70 15.21 41.28
C ASN A 424 28.79 16.43 41.59
N GLY A 425 28.06 16.41 42.71
CA GLY A 425 27.02 17.41 42.98
C GLY A 425 25.77 17.25 42.08
N ALA A 426 24.74 18.05 42.32
CA ALA A 426 23.54 18.10 41.47
C ALA A 426 23.80 18.85 40.15
N ILE A 427 24.72 19.81 40.18
CA ILE A 427 25.26 20.52 39.02
C ILE A 427 26.78 20.48 39.16
N SER A 428 27.47 20.06 38.09
CA SER A 428 28.93 20.09 38.01
C SER A 428 29.33 20.85 36.75
N LEU A 429 30.24 21.81 36.90
CA LEU A 429 30.82 22.58 35.81
C LEU A 429 32.33 22.40 35.87
N SER A 430 32.93 21.93 34.78
CA SER A 430 34.37 21.70 34.71
C SER A 430 34.92 22.09 33.34
N ALA A 431 36.10 22.69 33.35
CA ALA A 431 36.87 23.02 32.18
C ALA A 431 38.36 22.85 32.49
N THR A 432 39.09 22.20 31.59
CA THR A 432 40.51 21.84 31.78
C THR A 432 41.45 22.67 30.91
N GLY A 433 40.91 23.42 29.94
CA GLY A 433 41.68 24.30 29.08
C GLY A 433 42.03 25.64 29.75
N ALA A 434 43.02 26.33 29.22
CA ALA A 434 43.40 27.66 29.70
C ALA A 434 42.34 28.71 29.33
N PHE A 435 41.95 29.53 30.31
CA PHE A 435 41.07 30.69 30.10
C PHE A 435 41.92 31.94 29.83
N THR A 436 41.88 32.45 28.60
CA THR A 436 42.69 33.61 28.16
C THR A 436 41.88 34.89 27.96
N SER A 437 40.60 34.90 28.36
CA SER A 437 39.71 36.05 28.25
C SER A 437 40.21 37.25 29.06
N THR A 438 40.29 38.42 28.42
CA THR A 438 40.65 39.69 29.08
C THR A 438 39.44 40.56 29.42
N SER A 439 38.22 40.16 29.02
CA SER A 439 36.99 40.95 29.17
C SER A 439 36.29 40.80 30.53
N ARG A 440 36.99 40.34 31.59
CA ARG A 440 36.42 40.00 32.91
C ARG A 440 35.30 38.94 32.87
N ILE A 441 35.23 38.17 31.79
CA ILE A 441 34.29 37.05 31.63
C ILE A 441 35.10 35.76 31.85
N GLY A 442 34.73 35.00 32.87
CA GLY A 442 35.32 33.70 33.20
C GLY A 442 34.54 32.51 32.64
N PHE A 443 34.90 31.30 33.07
CA PHE A 443 34.17 30.07 32.78
C PHE A 443 32.69 30.13 33.18
N PHE A 444 32.44 30.69 34.35
CA PHE A 444 31.12 30.98 34.86
C PHE A 444 30.95 32.50 34.97
N ASN A 445 29.91 33.02 34.33
CA ASN A 445 29.61 34.43 34.30
C ASN A 445 28.13 34.65 34.64
N ILE A 446 27.88 35.51 35.63
CA ILE A 446 26.54 35.96 35.99
C ILE A 446 26.50 37.47 35.76
N ALA A 447 25.63 37.92 34.87
CA ALA A 447 25.45 39.34 34.57
C ALA A 447 23.98 39.73 34.70
N ALA A 448 23.70 40.82 35.41
CA ALA A 448 22.36 41.36 35.60
C ALA A 448 22.41 42.91 35.57
N ASN A 449 22.73 43.44 34.40
CA ASN A 449 23.20 44.82 34.19
C ASN A 449 22.18 45.92 34.51
N THR A 450 20.88 45.59 34.59
CA THR A 450 19.80 46.56 34.84
C THR A 450 19.02 46.25 36.11
N THR A 451 19.64 45.56 37.07
CA THR A 451 18.99 45.21 38.35
C THR A 451 18.81 46.46 39.20
N ALA A 452 17.57 46.94 39.34
CA ALA A 452 17.25 48.08 40.21
C ALA A 452 17.09 47.68 41.69
N SER A 453 16.65 46.45 41.95
CA SER A 453 16.44 45.86 43.28
C SER A 453 16.48 44.34 43.20
N GLY A 454 16.98 43.67 44.24
CA GLY A 454 16.98 42.21 44.37
C GLY A 454 18.37 41.61 44.55
N THR A 455 18.45 40.28 44.48
CA THR A 455 19.68 39.50 44.67
C THR A 455 20.06 38.83 43.35
N ILE A 456 21.29 39.06 42.88
CA ILE A 456 21.81 38.47 41.63
C ILE A 456 22.27 37.02 41.86
N ALA A 457 22.97 36.77 42.97
CA ALA A 457 23.44 35.45 43.36
C ALA A 457 23.22 35.25 44.86
N HIS A 458 22.67 34.09 45.23
CA HIS A 458 22.42 33.71 46.61
C HIS A 458 22.96 32.30 46.85
N ILE A 459 23.84 32.17 47.85
CA ILE A 459 24.44 30.90 48.25
C ILE A 459 24.07 30.67 49.71
N SER A 460 23.43 29.54 50.00
CA SER A 460 22.91 29.24 51.34
C SER A 460 23.12 27.77 51.69
N GLY A 461 23.53 27.53 52.94
CA GLY A 461 23.66 26.22 53.56
C GLY A 461 23.07 26.27 54.97
N THR A 462 21.74 26.19 55.08
CA THR A 462 21.01 26.42 56.34
C THR A 462 21.24 25.38 57.43
N SER A 463 21.87 24.25 57.09
CA SER A 463 22.09 23.12 58.01
C SER A 463 23.51 22.55 57.92
N VAL A 464 24.48 23.38 57.52
CA VAL A 464 25.90 22.98 57.51
C VAL A 464 26.41 22.97 58.95
N THR A 465 26.49 21.77 59.55
CA THR A 465 27.12 21.57 60.87
C THR A 465 28.63 21.46 60.73
N ASP A 466 29.08 20.67 59.75
CA ASP A 466 30.49 20.48 59.39
C ASP A 466 30.61 20.67 57.87
N GLY A 467 31.48 21.58 57.41
CA GLY A 467 31.73 21.80 55.99
C GLY A 467 31.98 23.25 55.59
N THR A 468 31.87 23.53 54.28
CA THR A 468 32.15 24.84 53.67
C THR A 468 31.02 25.22 52.72
N VAL A 469 30.49 26.43 52.85
CA VAL A 469 29.42 26.95 51.97
C VAL A 469 30.00 27.49 50.66
N LEU A 470 31.14 28.17 50.72
CA LEU A 470 31.87 28.69 49.56
C LEU A 470 33.37 28.47 49.77
N SER A 471 34.00 27.72 48.85
CA SER A 471 35.46 27.58 48.79
C SER A 471 36.00 28.30 47.56
N LEU A 472 37.11 29.03 47.73
CA LEU A 472 37.83 29.74 46.69
C LEU A 472 39.30 29.32 46.76
N GLU A 473 39.73 28.51 45.79
CA GLU A 473 41.03 27.85 45.85
C GLU A 473 41.88 28.15 44.62
N ALA A 474 43.15 28.49 44.85
CA ALA A 474 44.20 28.47 43.85
C ALA A 474 45.29 27.52 44.35
N VAL A 475 45.32 26.31 43.79
CA VAL A 475 46.20 25.23 44.23
C VAL A 475 47.64 25.52 43.74
N GLU A 476 48.63 24.96 44.45
CA GLU A 476 50.08 25.06 44.12
C GLU A 476 50.71 26.45 44.27
N ALA A 477 50.10 27.37 45.02
CA ALA A 477 50.61 28.73 45.25
C ALA A 477 50.84 29.55 43.94
N THR A 478 50.09 29.21 42.90
CA THR A 478 50.19 29.76 41.54
C THR A 478 49.69 31.21 41.43
N LEU A 479 48.93 31.71 42.42
CA LEU A 479 48.42 33.08 42.41
C LEU A 479 49.56 34.09 42.68
N THR A 480 50.14 34.67 41.62
CA THR A 480 51.24 35.64 41.72
C THR A 480 50.74 37.06 41.99
N THR A 481 49.83 37.58 41.17
CA THR A 481 49.33 38.97 41.23
C THR A 481 47.80 39.10 41.27
N GLY A 482 47.07 37.97 41.25
CA GLY A 482 45.61 37.97 41.23
C GLY A 482 44.94 38.06 42.61
N LEU A 483 43.61 37.99 42.61
CA LEU A 483 42.76 38.06 43.80
C LEU A 483 41.92 36.78 43.91
N TYR A 484 41.72 36.28 45.12
CA TYR A 484 40.73 35.25 45.42
C TYR A 484 39.31 35.81 45.41
N PHE A 485 39.14 37.03 45.93
CA PHE A 485 37.85 37.70 46.00
C PHE A 485 38.00 39.21 45.75
N GLN A 486 37.03 39.81 45.06
CA GLN A 486 37.05 41.21 44.66
C GLN A 486 35.63 41.80 44.63
N CYS A 487 35.45 42.95 45.27
CA CYS A 487 34.34 43.86 45.09
C CYS A 487 34.86 45.14 44.42
N TYR A 488 34.29 45.50 43.27
CA TYR A 488 34.74 46.61 42.42
C TYR A 488 33.54 47.48 42.03
N ASP A 489 33.64 48.78 42.23
CA ASP A 489 32.55 49.75 42.01
C ASP A 489 32.59 50.47 40.65
N GLY A 490 33.67 50.30 39.88
CA GLY A 490 33.90 51.04 38.65
C GLY A 490 35.21 51.82 38.63
N ALA A 491 35.73 52.20 39.79
CA ALA A 491 36.95 53.01 39.92
C ALA A 491 38.08 52.26 40.63
N ALA A 492 37.78 51.55 41.72
CA ALA A 492 38.77 50.82 42.52
C ALA A 492 38.17 49.57 43.19
N ASN A 493 39.03 48.79 43.87
CA ASN A 493 38.58 47.68 44.71
C ASN A 493 38.18 48.20 46.09
N ASP A 494 36.92 48.02 46.47
CA ASP A 494 36.42 48.40 47.79
C ASP A 494 36.74 47.34 48.85
N PHE A 495 36.67 46.08 48.44
CA PHE A 495 37.05 44.94 49.25
C PHE A 495 37.76 43.91 48.37
N SER A 496 38.91 43.43 48.80
CA SER A 496 39.61 42.37 48.06
C SER A 496 40.46 41.50 48.96
N ILE A 497 40.57 40.22 48.59
CA ILE A 497 41.45 39.23 49.23
C ILE A 497 42.44 38.75 48.17
N GLY A 498 43.72 39.08 48.35
CA GLY A 498 44.81 38.74 47.44
C GLY A 498 45.66 37.56 47.90
N ARG A 499 46.82 37.40 47.25
CA ARG A 499 47.85 36.40 47.62
C ARG A 499 48.12 36.41 49.13
N TYR A 500 48.25 35.21 49.70
CA TYR A 500 48.47 34.99 51.15
C TYR A 500 47.37 35.53 52.07
N GLY A 501 46.16 35.77 51.54
CA GLY A 501 45.05 36.31 52.33
C GLY A 501 45.19 37.79 52.65
N ALA A 502 45.99 38.53 51.87
CA ALA A 502 46.12 39.98 52.03
C ALA A 502 44.77 40.65 51.77
N THR A 503 44.15 41.17 52.83
CA THR A 503 42.84 41.82 52.77
C THR A 503 43.01 43.33 52.67
N THR A 504 42.35 43.94 51.68
CA THR A 504 42.20 45.39 51.56
C THR A 504 40.75 45.76 51.75
N ILE A 505 40.49 46.76 52.59
CA ILE A 505 39.17 47.36 52.79
C ILE A 505 39.34 48.86 52.57
N ALA A 506 38.79 49.39 51.48
CA ALA A 506 38.83 50.82 51.20
C ALA A 506 37.64 51.53 51.88
N GLY A 507 37.90 52.64 52.55
CA GLY A 507 36.87 53.52 53.10
C GLY A 507 36.66 54.73 52.20
N SER A 508 35.42 55.14 52.00
CA SER A 508 35.05 56.33 51.24
C SER A 508 34.92 57.54 52.15
N ALA A 509 35.97 58.37 52.20
CA ALA A 509 36.09 59.62 52.96
C ALA A 509 36.26 59.52 54.49
N SER A 510 36.79 60.60 55.07
CA SER A 510 36.95 60.78 56.52
C SER A 510 35.59 60.84 57.19
N GLY A 511 35.33 59.95 58.16
CA GLY A 511 34.11 59.94 58.97
C GLY A 511 33.21 58.72 58.76
N THR A 512 33.46 57.90 57.74
CA THR A 512 32.83 56.58 57.59
C THR A 512 33.78 55.48 58.02
N ALA A 513 33.29 54.50 58.77
CA ALA A 513 34.09 53.34 59.15
C ALA A 513 34.27 52.42 57.94
N ALA A 514 35.54 52.13 57.57
CA ALA A 514 35.84 51.06 56.62
C ALA A 514 35.64 49.68 57.26
N LEU A 515 35.91 49.56 58.57
CA LEU A 515 35.70 48.35 59.36
C LEU A 515 35.03 48.72 60.69
N THR A 516 33.92 48.04 61.00
CA THR A 516 33.21 48.14 62.29
C THR A 516 33.17 46.75 62.92
N VAL A 517 33.66 46.62 64.16
CA VAL A 517 33.56 45.38 64.95
C VAL A 517 32.60 45.65 66.11
N SER A 518 31.38 45.10 66.03
CA SER A 518 30.32 45.34 67.02
C SER A 518 30.36 44.37 68.20
N ALA A 519 31.02 43.23 68.05
CA ALA A 519 31.25 42.23 69.10
C ALA A 519 32.53 41.43 68.77
N GLY A 520 33.29 41.05 69.81
CA GLY A 520 34.54 40.30 69.69
C GLY A 520 35.81 41.17 69.78
N ASP A 521 36.96 40.49 69.82
CA ASP A 521 38.28 41.12 69.97
C ASP A 521 39.03 41.14 68.64
N ILE A 522 39.83 42.19 68.40
CA ILE A 522 40.87 42.17 67.38
C ILE A 522 42.17 41.69 68.04
N VAL A 523 42.65 40.51 67.64
CA VAL A 523 43.90 39.93 68.14
C VAL A 523 44.96 39.95 67.05
N VAL A 524 46.14 40.51 67.34
CA VAL A 524 47.31 40.50 66.45
C VAL A 524 48.45 39.78 67.17
N THR A 525 48.71 38.52 66.79
CA THR A 525 49.63 37.64 67.54
C THR A 525 51.10 37.78 67.12
N SER A 526 51.38 38.04 65.83
CA SER A 526 52.75 38.10 65.28
C SER A 526 52.95 39.25 64.28
N GLY A 527 52.03 40.23 64.25
CA GLY A 527 52.06 41.38 63.34
C GLY A 527 52.15 42.72 64.06
N PHE A 528 52.19 43.80 63.27
CA PHE A 528 52.10 45.17 63.77
C PHE A 528 50.78 45.80 63.34
N LEU A 529 50.17 46.59 64.24
CA LEU A 529 49.13 47.53 63.85
C LEU A 529 49.80 48.87 63.54
N VAL A 530 49.79 49.27 62.27
CA VAL A 530 50.28 50.58 61.84
C VAL A 530 49.08 51.51 61.68
N VAL A 531 49.04 52.58 62.48
CA VAL A 531 48.03 53.64 62.37
C VAL A 531 48.73 54.90 61.87
N SER A 532 48.70 55.12 60.56
CA SER A 532 49.21 56.33 59.93
C SER A 532 48.05 57.29 59.74
N ALA A 533 47.88 58.28 60.63
CA ALA A 533 46.79 59.23 60.51
C ALA A 533 47.29 60.66 60.32
N ASN A 534 46.69 61.32 59.34
CA ASN A 534 46.75 62.76 59.13
C ASN A 534 45.72 63.48 60.05
N ALA A 535 44.97 62.77 60.92
CA ALA A 535 43.98 63.42 61.79
C ALA A 535 43.61 62.78 63.14
N LYS A 536 43.55 61.45 63.39
CA LYS A 536 43.19 60.91 64.74
C LYS A 536 43.87 59.57 65.06
N GLY A 537 44.42 59.46 66.28
CA GLY A 537 45.07 58.26 66.82
C GLY A 537 44.07 57.20 67.31
N VAL A 538 44.58 56.19 68.02
CA VAL A 538 43.75 55.15 68.65
C VAL A 538 43.01 55.74 69.84
N THR A 539 41.68 55.76 69.80
CA THR A 539 40.83 56.26 70.89
C THR A 539 40.14 55.09 71.61
N PHE A 540 40.25 55.03 72.93
CA PHE A 540 39.54 54.07 73.78
C PHE A 540 38.40 54.81 74.50
N THR A 541 37.15 54.36 74.33
CA THR A 541 35.95 55.07 74.81
C THR A 541 35.10 54.28 75.82
N GLY A 542 35.53 53.08 76.21
CA GLY A 542 34.79 52.23 77.16
C GLY A 542 34.79 52.78 78.59
N THR A 543 33.62 52.76 79.25
CA THR A 543 33.39 53.24 80.63
C THR A 543 33.45 52.13 81.70
N GLY A 544 33.83 50.90 81.32
CA GLY A 544 34.05 49.79 82.25
C GLY A 544 35.36 49.92 83.05
N ALA A 545 35.50 49.13 84.13
CA ALA A 545 36.64 49.20 85.07
C ALA A 545 38.05 49.00 84.45
N ASN A 546 38.13 48.59 83.18
CA ASN A 546 39.37 48.43 82.42
C ASN A 546 39.35 49.39 81.22
N GLY A 547 39.95 50.57 81.36
CA GLY A 547 40.20 51.47 80.23
C GLY A 547 41.21 50.89 79.23
N GLY A 548 41.51 51.61 78.15
CA GLY A 548 42.56 51.21 77.21
C GLY A 548 43.93 51.09 77.90
N VAL A 549 44.50 49.89 77.94
CA VAL A 549 45.82 49.65 78.54
C VAL A 549 46.87 49.53 77.45
N LEU A 550 47.72 50.55 77.29
CA LEU A 550 48.88 50.50 76.42
C LEU A 550 50.12 50.14 77.26
N LYS A 551 50.82 49.06 76.90
CA LYS A 551 52.08 48.63 77.55
C LYS A 551 53.22 48.71 76.55
N ASN A 552 54.46 48.87 77.04
CA ASN A 552 55.68 48.89 76.22
C ASN A 552 55.74 50.00 75.16
N LEU A 553 55.23 51.19 75.48
CA LEU A 553 55.34 52.37 74.61
C LEU A 553 56.81 52.77 74.43
N LYS A 554 57.31 52.75 73.19
CA LYS A 554 58.67 53.17 72.82
C LYS A 554 58.59 54.26 71.74
N ASN A 555 59.27 55.39 71.95
CA ASN A 555 59.40 56.43 70.93
C ASN A 555 60.50 56.02 69.92
N ALA A 556 60.09 55.64 68.70
CA ALA A 556 61.01 55.10 67.70
C ALA A 556 61.83 56.17 66.94
N ALA A 557 61.47 57.46 67.01
CA ALA A 557 62.09 58.51 66.20
C ALA A 557 63.42 59.07 66.77
N ALA A 558 63.93 58.54 67.88
CA ALA A 558 65.17 59.01 68.48
C ALA A 558 66.40 58.26 67.91
N THR A 559 66.93 58.71 66.78
CA THR A 559 68.23 58.24 66.26
C THR A 559 69.43 58.88 66.97
N ALA A 560 69.21 59.84 67.88
CA ALA A 560 70.21 60.34 68.81
C ALA A 560 69.59 60.68 70.19
N LEU A 561 70.14 60.09 71.25
CA LEU A 561 69.84 60.46 72.63
C LEU A 561 70.65 61.72 73.00
N SER A 562 70.07 62.90 72.81
CA SER A 562 70.57 64.12 73.44
C SER A 562 69.43 64.93 74.05
N GLY A 563 69.20 64.67 75.33
CA GLY A 563 68.54 65.51 76.34
C GLY A 563 67.77 66.76 75.91
N THR A 564 66.53 66.59 75.48
CA THR A 564 65.51 67.64 75.70
C THR A 564 64.20 66.97 76.11
N GLN A 565 63.59 67.50 77.17
CA GLN A 565 62.32 67.09 77.76
C GLN A 565 61.27 66.78 76.68
N LYS A 566 60.63 65.62 76.80
CA LYS A 566 59.48 65.25 75.99
C LYS A 566 58.28 65.16 76.93
N ASP A 567 57.31 66.04 76.73
CA ASP A 567 56.05 65.97 77.48
C ASP A 567 55.10 65.02 76.73
N ILE A 568 54.69 63.95 77.42
CA ILE A 568 53.59 63.09 76.97
C ILE A 568 52.31 63.75 77.48
N GLU A 569 51.50 64.28 76.58
CA GLU A 569 50.17 64.76 76.90
C GLU A 569 49.21 63.57 76.99
N ILE A 570 48.64 63.35 78.17
CA ILE A 570 47.52 62.44 78.38
C ILE A 570 46.32 63.33 78.72
N ASP A 571 45.42 63.50 77.78
CA ASP A 571 44.14 64.15 78.05
C ASP A 571 43.22 63.17 78.80
N ILE A 572 42.86 63.51 80.03
CA ILE A 572 41.86 62.78 80.83
C ILE A 572 40.63 63.68 80.96
N ALA A 573 39.57 63.32 80.22
CA ALA A 573 38.27 64.00 80.26
C ALA A 573 38.29 65.49 79.86
N GLY A 574 39.11 65.87 78.88
CA GLY A 574 39.25 67.25 78.37
C GLY A 574 40.28 68.09 79.13
N VAL A 575 41.04 67.47 80.05
CA VAL A 575 42.11 68.10 80.82
C VAL A 575 43.44 67.48 80.40
N PRO A 576 44.31 68.21 79.70
CA PRO A 576 45.62 67.70 79.31
C PRO A 576 46.55 67.60 80.53
N TYR A 577 46.99 66.37 80.83
CA TYR A 577 48.04 66.10 81.80
C TYR A 577 49.36 65.87 81.07
N TYR A 578 50.34 66.71 81.35
CA TYR A 578 51.67 66.62 80.74
C TYR A 578 52.60 65.83 81.65
N PHE A 579 53.02 64.66 81.18
CA PHE A 579 54.02 63.84 81.84
C PHE A 579 55.37 64.08 81.18
N THR A 580 56.24 64.79 81.88
CA THR A 580 57.62 64.99 81.45
C THR A 580 58.38 63.67 81.58
N CYS A 581 58.75 63.10 80.43
CA CYS A 581 59.59 61.91 80.39
C CYS A 581 61.04 62.27 80.02
N TYR A 582 61.98 61.74 80.80
CA TYR A 582 63.41 61.77 80.49
C TYR A 582 63.81 60.38 80.01
N PRO A 583 63.94 60.15 78.68
CA PRO A 583 64.33 58.84 78.19
C PRO A 583 65.77 58.52 78.64
N THR A 584 65.92 57.62 79.60
CA THR A 584 67.22 57.07 80.01
C THR A 584 67.37 55.63 79.48
N LYS A 585 68.59 55.21 79.18
CA LYS A 585 68.86 53.89 78.58
C LYS A 585 68.86 52.81 79.66
N ALA A 586 67.71 52.22 79.94
CA ALA A 586 67.46 50.84 80.36
C ALA A 586 65.95 50.67 80.58
#